data_AF-A0AAV8X5H0-F1
#
_entry.id   AF-A0AAV8X5H0-F1
#
_cell.length_a   1.000
_cell.length_b   1.000
_cell.length_c   1.000
_cell.angle_alpha   90.00
_cell.angle_beta   90.00
_cell.angle_gamma   90.00
#
_symmetry.space_group_name_H-M   'P 1'
#
loop_
_entity.id
_entity.type
_entity.pdbx_description
1 polymer ?
#
loop_
_entity_poly.entity_id
_entity_poly.type
_entity_poly.pdbx_seq_one_letter_code
_entity_poly.pdbx_strand_id
1 'polypeptide(L)'
;MTVFTIMDTNRSNIGHLEDEALKRRDKLKALKRKREGKNNENGEIHNKDLEGEILPKPIFRSYKPSDESFNELTLNPAAPGDVTSEVKGQLESAKSEIVIDQLDVTSLAPRETRLGLEARCGKKISKAGASNPKKPLQN
;
A
#
# COMPACT_ATOMS: atom_id res chain seq x y z
N MET A 1 53.72 11.40 18.99
CA MET A 1 53.12 12.55 19.69
C MET A 1 53.29 13.77 18.82
N THR A 2 52.21 14.25 18.21
CA THR A 2 52.21 15.48 17.44
C THR A 2 50.93 16.22 17.80
N VAL A 3 51.10 17.28 18.57
CA VAL A 3 50.06 18.15 19.11
C VAL A 3 49.52 19.04 18.00
N PHE A 4 48.20 19.04 17.82
CA PHE A 4 47.49 19.87 16.86
C PHE A 4 47.42 21.31 17.38
N THR A 5 48.12 22.23 16.72
CA THR A 5 48.16 23.65 17.03
C THR A 5 46.86 24.35 16.63
N ILE A 6 46.11 24.82 17.61
CA ILE A 6 45.03 25.82 17.45
C ILE A 6 45.59 27.14 17.98
N MET A 7 46.04 28.01 17.09
CA MET A 7 46.44 29.39 17.41
C MET A 7 45.91 30.35 16.32
N ASP A 8 45.40 31.49 16.79
CA ASP A 8 45.30 32.77 16.07
C ASP A 8 44.15 33.04 15.07
N THR A 9 42.89 32.86 15.46
CA THR A 9 41.76 33.63 14.87
C THR A 9 41.32 34.83 15.71
N ASN A 10 41.92 35.03 16.90
CA ASN A 10 41.39 35.95 17.91
C ASN A 10 42.15 37.28 18.03
N ARG A 11 43.23 37.53 17.27
CA ARG A 11 44.02 38.79 17.39
C ARG A 11 43.52 39.95 16.53
N SER A 12 42.85 39.71 15.41
CA SER A 12 42.33 40.75 14.51
C SER A 12 40.93 41.26 14.89
N ASN A 13 40.23 40.57 15.79
CA ASN A 13 38.85 40.90 16.20
C ASN A 13 38.78 41.76 17.49
N ILE A 14 39.92 42.09 18.11
CA ILE A 14 39.96 42.69 19.45
C ILE A 14 39.48 44.16 19.48
N GLY A 15 39.34 44.81 18.31
CA GLY A 15 38.86 46.20 18.20
C GLY A 15 37.45 46.37 17.63
N HIS A 16 36.73 45.30 17.27
CA HIS A 16 35.41 45.38 16.62
C HIS A 16 34.26 44.82 17.46
N LEU A 17 34.56 44.25 18.63
CA LEU A 17 33.58 43.65 19.52
C LEU A 17 32.57 44.68 20.05
N GLU A 18 33.05 45.87 20.40
CA GLU A 18 32.19 46.95 20.92
C GLU A 18 31.25 47.47 19.82
N ASP A 19 31.76 47.75 18.63
CA ASP A 19 30.98 48.19 17.48
C ASP A 19 29.93 47.15 17.05
N GLU A 20 30.29 45.86 17.07
CA GLU A 20 29.39 44.76 16.75
C GLU A 20 28.31 44.59 17.82
N ALA A 21 28.67 44.71 19.10
CA ALA A 21 27.72 44.70 20.22
C ALA A 21 26.72 45.87 20.13
N LEU A 22 27.18 47.05 19.73
CA LEU A 22 26.36 48.25 19.56
C LEU A 22 25.37 48.08 18.39
N LYS A 23 25.84 47.58 17.23
CA LYS A 23 24.99 47.20 16.09
C LYS A 23 23.95 46.15 16.45
N ARG A 24 24.34 45.11 17.21
CA ARG A 24 23.42 44.07 17.70
C ARG A 24 22.37 44.66 18.64
N ARG A 25 22.77 45.52 19.57
CA ARG A 25 21.87 46.19 20.52
C ARG A 25 20.82 47.02 19.80
N ASP A 26 21.21 47.81 18.81
CA ASP A 26 20.29 48.68 18.08
C ASP A 26 19.35 47.90 17.16
N LYS A 27 19.85 46.84 16.51
CA LYS A 27 19.02 45.87 15.78
C LYS A 27 17.99 45.20 16.69
N LEU A 28 18.39 44.78 17.89
CA LEU A 28 17.47 44.19 18.87
C LEU A 28 16.44 45.19 19.38
N LYS A 29 16.81 46.45 19.63
CA LYS A 29 15.88 47.52 19.99
C LYS A 29 14.87 47.80 18.88
N ALA A 30 15.29 47.84 17.62
CA ALA A 30 14.40 48.03 16.48
C ALA A 30 13.41 46.86 16.32
N LEU A 31 13.90 45.62 16.49
CA LEU A 31 13.05 44.42 16.48
C LEU A 31 12.05 44.40 17.65
N LYS A 32 12.47 44.83 18.85
CA LYS A 32 11.61 44.95 20.02
C LYS A 32 10.50 45.98 19.79
N ARG A 33 10.83 47.18 19.31
CA ARG A 33 9.83 48.21 18.94
C ARG A 33 8.87 47.75 17.85
N LYS A 34 9.36 47.02 16.83
CA LYS A 34 8.53 46.45 15.76
C LYS A 34 7.58 45.36 16.27
N ARG A 35 7.98 44.59 17.29
CA ARG A 35 7.13 43.59 17.95
C ARG A 35 6.12 44.24 18.89
N GLU A 36 6.54 45.20 19.70
CA GLU A 36 5.66 45.94 20.63
C GLU A 36 4.60 46.75 19.88
N GLY A 37 4.95 47.38 18.75
CA GLY A 37 3.98 48.03 17.88
C GLY A 37 2.96 47.07 17.26
N LYS A 38 3.35 45.82 16.96
CA LYS A 38 2.44 44.78 16.43
C LYS A 38 1.64 44.05 17.51
N ASN A 39 2.16 43.97 18.73
CA ASN A 39 1.54 43.22 19.84
C ASN A 39 0.40 43.99 20.53
N ASN A 40 0.32 45.31 20.40
CA ASN A 40 -0.84 46.08 20.87
C ASN A 40 -2.08 45.91 19.98
N GLU A 41 -1.93 45.26 18.82
CA GLU A 41 -3.03 45.02 17.87
C GLU A 41 -3.51 43.58 17.91
N ASN A 42 -2.64 42.59 18.16
CA ASN A 42 -3.03 41.17 18.03
C ASN A 42 -2.21 40.27 18.95
N GLY A 43 -2.84 39.81 20.03
CA GLY A 43 -2.37 38.71 20.89
C GLY A 43 -2.55 37.33 20.25
N GLU A 44 -2.25 37.19 18.96
CA GLU A 44 -2.29 35.92 18.25
C GLU A 44 -1.06 35.76 17.38
N ILE A 45 -0.25 34.75 17.71
CA ILE A 45 0.79 34.24 16.83
C ILE A 45 0.07 33.49 15.70
N HIS A 46 -0.47 34.24 14.75
CA HIS A 46 -0.88 33.69 13.46
C HIS A 46 0.14 34.10 12.40
N ASN A 47 0.64 33.06 11.73
CA ASN A 47 1.60 33.07 10.64
C ASN A 47 1.35 34.23 9.66
N LYS A 48 2.14 35.29 9.78
CA LYS A 48 2.01 36.53 9.00
C LYS A 48 2.85 36.49 7.72
N ASP A 49 2.74 35.39 6.95
CA ASP A 49 3.39 35.24 5.65
C ASP A 49 2.39 34.94 4.50
N LEU A 50 1.07 35.09 4.71
CA LEU A 50 0.04 34.71 3.72
C LEU A 50 -1.02 35.80 3.52
N GLU A 51 -0.63 37.07 3.53
CA GLU A 51 -1.49 38.15 3.03
C GLU A 51 -1.44 38.13 1.49
N GLY A 52 -2.22 37.25 0.85
CA GLY A 52 -2.35 37.21 -0.62
C GLY A 52 -3.07 36.01 -1.22
N GLU A 53 -3.11 34.87 -0.54
CA GLU A 53 -3.85 33.68 -0.99
C GLU A 53 -4.78 33.22 0.13
N ILE A 54 -6.09 33.21 -0.15
CA ILE A 54 -7.10 32.70 0.77
C ILE A 54 -6.86 31.20 0.90
N LEU A 55 -6.09 30.80 1.91
CA LEU A 55 -5.85 29.38 2.14
C LEU A 55 -7.15 28.70 2.57
N PRO A 56 -7.43 27.50 2.04
CA PRO A 56 -8.58 26.73 2.48
C PRO A 56 -8.44 26.36 3.96
N LYS A 57 -9.55 26.46 4.70
CA LYS A 57 -9.58 26.11 6.12
C LYS A 57 -9.23 24.61 6.31
N PRO A 58 -8.37 24.27 7.28
CA PRO A 58 -7.99 22.88 7.54
C PRO A 58 -9.20 22.08 8.02
N ILE A 59 -9.22 20.76 7.81
CA ILE A 59 -10.30 19.87 8.24
C ILE A 59 -9.71 18.68 9.00
N PHE A 60 -10.24 18.39 10.19
CA PHE A 60 -9.75 17.31 11.05
C PHE A 60 -10.42 15.97 10.71
N ARG A 61 -9.61 15.01 10.25
CA ARG A 61 -10.06 13.64 9.90
C ARG A 61 -9.95 12.66 11.07
N SER A 62 -8.84 12.74 11.82
CA SER A 62 -8.49 11.75 12.86
C SER A 62 -8.41 12.34 14.27
N TYR A 63 -8.42 13.66 14.40
CA TYR A 63 -8.28 14.35 15.69
C TYR A 63 -9.65 14.68 16.26
N LYS A 64 -9.84 14.43 17.56
CA LYS A 64 -11.04 14.80 18.32
C LYS A 64 -10.69 15.95 19.26
N PRO A 65 -10.94 17.20 18.85
CA PRO A 65 -10.70 18.36 19.71
C PRO A 65 -11.60 18.32 20.94
N SER A 66 -11.09 18.86 22.05
CA SER A 66 -11.86 19.01 23.30
C SER A 66 -12.66 20.32 23.34
N ASP A 67 -12.23 21.34 22.59
CA ASP A 67 -12.90 22.63 22.52
C ASP A 67 -14.00 22.64 21.46
N GLU A 68 -15.15 23.23 21.81
CA GLU A 68 -16.35 23.24 20.98
C GLU A 68 -16.19 23.99 19.66
N SER A 69 -15.28 24.97 19.62
CA SER A 69 -14.97 25.78 18.43
C SER A 69 -14.36 24.99 17.27
N PHE A 70 -13.68 23.87 17.55
CA PHE A 70 -13.06 23.04 16.52
C PHE A 70 -13.95 21.89 16.05
N ASN A 71 -15.12 21.68 16.69
CA ASN A 71 -16.07 20.64 16.28
C ASN A 71 -16.62 20.90 14.87
N GLU A 72 -16.85 22.15 14.49
CA GLU A 72 -17.30 22.53 13.14
C GLU A 72 -16.29 22.16 12.05
N LEU A 73 -15.03 21.96 12.43
CA LEU A 73 -13.91 21.65 11.54
C LEU A 73 -13.59 20.14 11.50
N THR A 74 -14.33 19.33 12.27
CA THR A 74 -14.16 17.87 12.32
C THR A 74 -15.07 17.18 11.32
N LEU A 75 -14.55 16.15 10.66
CA LEU A 75 -15.37 15.30 9.81
C LEU A 75 -16.00 14.18 10.62
N ASN A 76 -17.29 13.95 10.36
CA ASN A 76 -17.97 12.77 10.90
C ASN A 76 -17.32 11.50 10.33
N PRO A 77 -17.02 10.50 11.18
CA PRO A 77 -16.46 9.24 10.71
C PRO A 77 -17.45 8.58 9.74
N ALA A 78 -16.93 8.05 8.63
CA ALA A 78 -17.75 7.30 7.69
C ALA A 78 -18.37 6.09 8.40
N ALA A 79 -19.68 5.91 8.24
CA ALA A 79 -20.35 4.71 8.73
C ALA A 79 -19.76 3.49 8.00
N PRO A 80 -19.56 2.36 8.69
CA PRO A 80 -19.21 1.12 8.00
C PRO A 80 -20.31 0.78 6.99
N GLY A 81 -19.93 0.24 5.84
CA GLY A 81 -20.88 -0.25 4.85
C GLY A 81 -21.78 -1.35 5.43
N ASP A 82 -22.90 -1.63 4.77
CA ASP A 82 -23.82 -2.66 5.23
C ASP A 82 -23.24 -4.07 5.03
N VAL A 83 -22.57 -4.56 6.07
CA VAL A 83 -21.98 -5.90 6.13
C VAL A 83 -23.06 -6.98 6.07
N THR A 84 -24.28 -6.69 6.52
CA THR A 84 -25.33 -7.70 6.63
C THR A 84 -25.82 -8.17 5.27
N SER A 85 -25.94 -7.25 4.32
CA SER A 85 -26.32 -7.55 2.93
C SER A 85 -25.25 -8.40 2.22
N GLU A 86 -23.98 -8.05 2.37
CA GLU A 86 -22.85 -8.78 1.77
C GLU A 86 -22.75 -10.22 2.30
N VAL A 87 -22.83 -10.38 3.63
CA VAL A 87 -22.76 -11.71 4.27
C VAL A 87 -23.95 -12.58 3.85
N LYS A 88 -25.15 -11.98 3.72
CA LYS A 88 -26.32 -12.70 3.24
C LYS A 88 -26.14 -13.21 1.81
N GLY A 89 -25.60 -12.38 0.90
CA GLY A 89 -25.32 -12.79 -0.48
C GLY A 89 -24.30 -13.94 -0.57
N GLN A 90 -23.26 -13.91 0.28
CA GLN A 90 -22.28 -14.99 0.36
C GLN A 90 -22.90 -16.29 0.90
N LEU A 91 -23.76 -16.20 1.91
CA LEU A 91 -24.47 -17.37 2.45
C LEU A 91 -25.44 -17.98 1.45
N GLU A 92 -26.12 -17.17 0.64
CA GLU A 92 -27.00 -17.65 -0.43
C GLU A 92 -26.19 -18.32 -1.54
N SER A 93 -25.05 -17.74 -1.92
CA SER A 93 -24.11 -18.33 -2.90
C SER A 93 -23.47 -19.61 -2.41
N ALA A 94 -23.21 -19.73 -1.10
CA ALA A 94 -22.70 -20.97 -0.51
C ALA A 94 -23.76 -22.08 -0.42
N LYS A 95 -25.05 -21.73 -0.42
CA LYS A 95 -26.17 -22.69 -0.40
C LYS A 95 -26.51 -23.24 -1.77
N SER A 96 -26.15 -22.54 -2.85
CA SER A 96 -26.31 -23.14 -4.18
C SER A 96 -25.41 -24.35 -4.26
N GLU A 97 -26.03 -25.52 -4.39
CA GLU A 97 -25.29 -26.77 -4.61
C GLU A 97 -24.40 -26.55 -5.83
N ILE A 98 -23.09 -26.78 -5.66
CA ILE A 98 -22.17 -26.84 -6.77
C ILE A 98 -22.62 -28.05 -7.58
N VAL A 99 -23.43 -27.81 -8.61
CA VAL A 99 -23.86 -28.84 -9.56
C VAL A 99 -22.62 -29.19 -10.36
N ILE A 100 -21.85 -30.13 -9.83
CA ILE A 100 -20.83 -30.82 -10.60
C ILE A 100 -21.62 -31.67 -11.57
N ASP A 101 -21.75 -31.20 -12.82
CA ASP A 101 -22.17 -32.05 -13.94
C ASP A 101 -21.38 -33.35 -13.82
N GLN A 102 -22.07 -34.50 -13.87
CA GLN A 102 -21.46 -35.80 -13.59
C GLN A 102 -20.19 -35.99 -14.44
N LEU A 103 -19.04 -35.69 -13.84
CA LEU A 103 -17.76 -35.79 -14.50
C LEU A 103 -17.41 -37.27 -14.52
N ASP A 104 -17.45 -37.87 -15.71
CA ASP A 104 -17.07 -39.25 -15.91
C ASP A 104 -15.56 -39.42 -15.68
N VAL A 105 -15.22 -39.84 -14.46
CA VAL A 105 -13.84 -40.10 -14.01
C VAL A 105 -13.15 -41.14 -14.92
N THR A 106 -13.91 -42.00 -15.59
CA THR A 106 -13.36 -43.05 -16.47
C THR A 106 -12.98 -42.55 -17.87
N SER A 107 -13.58 -41.45 -18.32
CA SER A 107 -13.20 -40.76 -19.56
C SER A 107 -12.04 -39.78 -19.35
N LEU A 108 -11.91 -39.23 -18.15
CA LEU A 108 -10.87 -38.26 -17.76
C LEU A 108 -9.57 -38.93 -17.28
N ALA A 109 -9.66 -40.15 -16.74
CA ALA A 109 -8.49 -40.92 -16.38
C ALA A 109 -7.62 -41.18 -17.62
N PRO A 110 -6.29 -40.97 -17.55
CA PRO A 110 -5.39 -41.34 -18.63
C PRO A 110 -5.55 -42.82 -18.96
N ARG A 111 -6.22 -43.11 -20.08
CA ARG A 111 -6.32 -44.50 -20.57
C ARG A 111 -4.94 -44.97 -20.94
N GLU A 112 -4.58 -46.15 -20.45
CA GLU A 112 -3.37 -46.83 -20.90
C GLU A 112 -3.38 -46.84 -22.44
N THR A 113 -2.40 -46.16 -23.03
CA THR A 113 -2.24 -46.15 -24.48
C THR A 113 -1.99 -47.59 -24.92
N ARG A 114 -2.85 -48.14 -25.77
CA ARG A 114 -2.76 -49.51 -26.34
C ARG A 114 -1.44 -49.84 -27.04
N LEU A 115 -0.53 -48.87 -27.15
CA LEU A 115 0.83 -48.96 -27.70
C LEU A 115 1.61 -50.20 -27.22
N GLY A 116 1.29 -50.75 -26.05
CA GLY A 116 1.95 -51.94 -25.52
C GLY A 116 1.32 -53.30 -25.86
N LEU A 117 0.04 -53.36 -26.26
CA LEU A 117 -0.69 -54.63 -26.43
C LEU A 117 -0.63 -55.10 -27.88
N GLU A 118 -1.01 -54.25 -28.82
CA GLU A 118 -0.99 -54.55 -30.26
C GLU A 118 0.45 -54.79 -30.77
N ALA A 119 1.43 -54.07 -30.22
CA ALA A 119 2.85 -54.28 -30.51
C ALA A 119 3.39 -55.64 -30.03
N ARG A 120 2.83 -56.20 -28.95
CA ARG A 120 3.30 -57.46 -28.35
C ARG A 120 2.48 -58.69 -28.77
N CYS A 121 1.21 -58.53 -29.13
CA CYS A 121 0.32 -59.65 -29.48
C CYS A 121 0.21 -59.94 -30.99
N GLY A 122 0.55 -59.00 -31.88
CA GLY A 122 0.44 -59.19 -33.34
C GLY A 122 1.21 -60.40 -33.90
N LYS A 123 2.39 -60.72 -33.33
CA LYS A 123 3.18 -61.91 -33.72
C LYS A 123 2.64 -63.24 -33.21
N LYS A 124 1.78 -63.24 -32.19
CA LYS A 124 1.19 -64.48 -31.62
C LYS A 124 -0.16 -64.84 -32.25
N ILE A 125 -0.90 -63.86 -32.79
CA ILE A 125 -2.22 -64.07 -33.40
C ILE A 125 -2.11 -64.73 -34.78
N SER A 126 -1.09 -64.40 -35.58
CA SER A 126 -0.91 -64.99 -36.91
C SER A 126 -0.50 -66.48 -36.88
N LYS A 127 0.17 -66.93 -35.81
CA LYS A 127 0.65 -68.31 -35.68
C LYS A 127 -0.40 -69.30 -35.18
N ALA A 128 -1.44 -68.83 -34.48
CA ALA A 128 -2.54 -69.67 -34.01
C ALA A 128 -3.64 -69.90 -35.06
N GLY A 129 -3.69 -69.10 -36.13
CA GLY A 129 -4.68 -69.22 -37.21
C GLY A 129 -4.25 -70.05 -38.43
N ALA A 130 -2.99 -70.51 -38.49
CA ALA A 130 -2.40 -71.05 -39.72
C ALA A 130 -2.25 -72.59 -39.77
N SER A 131 -2.67 -73.34 -38.75
CA SER A 131 -2.68 -74.81 -38.79
C SER A 131 -4.11 -75.35 -38.65
N ASN A 132 -4.79 -75.52 -39.78
CA ASN A 132 -5.62 -76.70 -40.05
C ASN A 132 -5.99 -76.77 -41.55
N PRO A 133 -5.69 -77.88 -42.25
CA PRO A 133 -5.98 -78.04 -43.67
C PRO A 133 -7.45 -78.39 -43.94
N LYS A 134 -7.97 -77.86 -45.05
CA LYS A 134 -9.31 -78.06 -45.62
C LYS A 134 -9.68 -79.54 -45.82
N LYS A 135 -10.96 -79.89 -45.63
CA LYS A 135 -11.70 -80.95 -46.38
C LYS A 135 -13.23 -80.68 -46.36
N PRO A 136 -14.00 -81.25 -47.32
CA PRO A 136 -14.77 -80.43 -48.26
C PRO A 136 -16.30 -80.54 -48.15
N LEU A 137 -16.96 -79.70 -48.96
CA LEU A 137 -18.32 -79.80 -49.54
C LEU A 137 -19.09 -81.09 -49.26
N GLN A 138 -20.35 -80.98 -48.78
CA GLN A 138 -21.55 -81.39 -49.52
C GLN A 138 -22.83 -81.21 -48.67
N ASN A 139 -23.87 -80.75 -49.39
CA ASN A 139 -25.32 -80.68 -49.12
C ASN A 139 -25.84 -79.64 -48.12
#